data_AF-A0A2N0P550-F1
#
_entry.id   AF-A0A2N0P550-F1
#
_cell.length_a   1.000
_cell.length_b   1.000
_cell.length_c   1.000
_cell.angle_alpha   90.00
_cell.angle_beta   90.00
_cell.angle_gamma   90.00
#
_symmetry.space_group_name_H-M   'P 1'
#
loop_
_entity.id
_entity.type
_entity.pdbx_description
1 polymer ?
#
loop_
_entity_poly.entity_id
_entity_poly.type
_entity_poly.pdbx_seq_one_letter_code
_entity_poly.pdbx_strand_id
1 'polypeptide(L)'
;MTQTEFTGEDSEFEYAGHKLRVGDQGTFVLCNLHCKDLGRHRHIDYCKNEENCKSGNQGQGQDIQHINEKVQPNPEKPKDFISHKLFWERTGFKDPYSVQEQQEFTKCDHECPDEKHHRSQGSSAPPPTKSFCELQLFHAPHNPSSNPPDGYGYISLDGHHFNCENPSTREAAFHIIFVLDCSSSMSCKDRRPIPNFPIYNDLIKSHNNRAGAVYQAVYQFMEARINSAKANQNQASSAMRDGVSLVLFNSSVIVPFENRDLTDPKDLLNIMLQHQTSGGTNFDLAIQKAGFLITTYFDPTKVNIIIFLSDGECGVPTTQLRNICKQNQTKGSPLYLYTVLFSSYTHSRSLEEMAKIAQSYHPQNSSSGALRCQFTCAIDEVNLVSHFTGVAESLRKHKPALLKKNPIS
;
A
#
# COMPACT_ATOMS: atom_id res chain seq x y z
N MET A 1 39.69 9.45 32.06
CA MET A 1 38.97 8.66 31.04
C MET A 1 38.03 7.75 31.78
N THR A 2 36.73 8.00 31.69
CA THR A 2 35.72 7.01 32.10
C THR A 2 35.74 5.90 31.06
N GLN A 3 35.88 4.65 31.49
CA GLN A 3 35.68 3.49 30.63
C GLN A 3 34.18 3.46 30.28
N THR A 4 33.83 3.83 29.05
CA THR A 4 32.49 3.61 28.51
C THR A 4 32.38 2.20 27.97
N GLU A 5 31.31 1.52 28.35
CA GLU A 5 30.95 0.18 27.88
C GLU A 5 29.80 0.32 26.88
N PHE A 6 29.89 -0.35 25.74
CA PHE A 6 28.80 -0.33 24.76
C PHE A 6 27.60 -1.15 25.25
N THR A 7 26.41 -0.58 25.08
CA THR A 7 25.12 -1.17 25.40
C THR A 7 24.16 -0.91 24.24
N GLY A 8 23.22 -1.82 23.99
CA GLY A 8 22.29 -1.73 22.87
C GLY A 8 21.21 -2.79 22.94
N GLU A 9 20.19 -2.62 22.11
CA GLU A 9 19.10 -3.59 21.93
C GLU A 9 19.61 -4.86 21.23
N ASP A 10 20.50 -4.70 20.25
CA ASP A 10 21.18 -5.78 19.55
C ASP A 10 22.51 -6.18 20.22
N SER A 11 22.84 -7.47 20.19
CA SER A 11 24.08 -8.00 20.80
C SER A 11 25.36 -7.69 20.01
N GLU A 12 25.23 -7.40 18.71
CA GLU A 12 26.33 -7.05 17.81
C GLU A 12 25.91 -5.86 16.93
N PHE A 13 26.84 -4.92 16.68
CA PHE A 13 26.60 -3.77 15.80
C PHE A 13 27.88 -3.41 15.04
N GLU A 14 27.75 -2.65 13.95
CA GLU A 14 28.89 -2.24 13.12
C GLU A 14 29.16 -0.74 13.26
N TYR A 15 30.41 -0.37 13.53
CA TYR A 15 30.87 1.03 13.58
C TYR A 15 32.18 1.19 12.81
N ALA A 16 32.20 2.12 11.85
CA ALA A 16 33.36 2.40 11.00
C ALA A 16 33.98 1.16 10.31
N GLY A 17 33.15 0.18 9.93
CA GLY A 17 33.61 -1.08 9.31
C GLY A 17 34.09 -2.15 10.28
N HIS A 18 33.96 -1.93 11.59
CA HIS A 18 34.29 -2.89 12.65
C HIS A 18 33.01 -3.44 13.29
N LYS A 19 32.91 -4.77 13.41
CA LYS A 19 31.87 -5.42 14.21
C LYS A 19 32.24 -5.37 15.69
N LEU A 20 31.40 -4.73 16.49
CA LEU A 20 31.53 -4.57 17.93
C LEU A 20 30.43 -5.36 18.66
N ARG A 21 30.68 -5.69 19.93
CA ARG A 21 29.75 -6.41 20.80
C ARG A 21 29.37 -5.59 22.02
N VAL A 22 28.15 -5.81 22.52
CA VAL A 22 27.72 -5.27 23.82
C VAL A 22 28.67 -5.78 24.91
N GLY A 23 29.21 -4.87 25.70
CA GLY A 23 30.24 -5.17 26.71
C GLY A 23 31.69 -4.97 26.26
N ASP A 24 31.94 -4.68 24.98
CA ASP A 24 33.29 -4.29 24.54
C ASP A 24 33.73 -3.00 25.24
N GLN A 25 34.91 -3.07 25.87
CA GLN A 25 35.54 -1.93 26.56
C GLN A 25 36.67 -1.39 25.71
N GLY A 26 36.73 -0.07 25.48
CA GLY A 26 37.87 0.48 24.77
C GLY A 26 37.93 2.00 24.67
N THR A 27 39.16 2.50 24.68
CA THR A 27 39.59 3.87 24.31
C THR A 27 39.40 4.17 22.81
N PHE A 28 38.83 3.23 22.04
CA PHE A 28 38.91 3.18 20.58
C PHE A 28 37.87 4.05 19.86
N VAL A 29 36.76 4.38 20.53
CA VAL A 29 35.73 5.27 19.98
C VAL A 29 35.50 6.40 20.96
N LEU A 30 35.95 7.59 20.59
CA LEU A 30 35.60 8.80 21.31
C LEU A 30 34.08 8.98 21.24
N CYS A 31 33.38 8.97 22.38
CA CYS A 31 31.92 9.09 22.43
C CYS A 31 31.42 10.30 21.66
N ASN A 32 32.18 11.40 21.65
CA ASN A 32 31.83 12.61 20.92
C ASN A 32 31.90 12.45 19.38
N LEU A 33 32.69 11.50 18.85
CA LEU A 33 32.66 11.18 17.42
C LEU A 33 31.50 10.24 17.09
N HIS A 34 31.26 9.24 17.95
CA HIS A 34 30.18 8.29 17.75
C HIS A 34 28.80 8.96 17.69
N CYS A 35 28.48 9.81 18.66
CA CYS A 35 27.17 10.47 18.62
C CYS A 35 27.06 11.50 17.49
N LYS A 36 28.19 12.00 16.96
CA LYS A 36 28.19 12.86 15.78
C LYS A 36 27.76 12.09 14.54
N ASP A 37 28.34 10.91 14.36
CA ASP A 37 28.10 10.08 13.17
C ASP A 37 26.69 9.44 13.20
N LEU A 38 26.18 9.13 14.39
CA LEU A 38 24.80 8.63 14.56
C LEU A 38 23.73 9.69 14.25
N GLY A 39 24.01 10.98 14.47
CA GLY A 39 22.99 12.01 14.31
C GLY A 39 21.93 11.92 15.41
N ARG A 40 20.65 11.75 15.07
CA ARG A 40 19.58 11.62 16.08
C ARG A 40 19.66 10.25 16.75
N HIS A 41 19.72 10.21 18.08
CA HIS A 41 19.91 8.97 18.85
C HIS A 41 19.48 9.12 20.31
N ARG A 42 19.33 7.98 20.99
CA ARG A 42 19.12 7.86 22.43
C ARG A 42 20.31 7.15 23.09
N HIS A 43 20.55 7.44 24.36
CA HIS A 43 21.53 6.73 25.19
C HIS A 43 20.81 5.74 26.10
N ILE A 44 21.51 4.71 26.57
CA ILE A 44 21.01 3.80 27.59
C ILE A 44 21.88 3.98 28.84
N ASP A 45 21.24 4.17 29.99
CA ASP A 45 21.93 4.25 31.27
C ASP A 45 21.09 3.57 32.37
N TYR A 46 21.71 3.26 33.50
CA TYR A 46 21.00 2.70 34.64
C TYR A 46 19.99 3.68 35.21
N CYS A 47 18.91 3.13 35.74
CA CYS A 47 17.91 3.90 36.48
C CYS A 47 18.54 4.53 37.73
N LYS A 48 18.26 5.82 37.98
CA LYS A 48 18.73 6.49 39.21
C LYS A 48 17.99 6.04 40.47
N ASN A 49 16.74 5.58 40.34
CA ASN A 49 15.93 5.11 41.46
C ASN A 49 15.12 3.86 41.08
N GLU A 50 15.61 2.69 41.50
CA GLU A 50 15.01 1.39 41.18
C GLU A 50 13.58 1.21 41.74
N GLU A 51 13.25 1.86 42.86
CA GLU A 51 11.90 1.76 43.47
C GLU A 51 10.86 2.54 42.67
N ASN A 52 11.23 3.70 42.13
CA ASN A 52 10.33 4.51 41.30
C ASN A 52 10.06 3.86 39.94
N CYS A 53 11.04 3.16 39.36
CA CYS A 53 10.88 2.42 38.10
C CYS A 53 9.86 1.27 38.22
N LYS A 54 9.79 0.59 39.37
CA LYS A 54 8.79 -0.47 39.63
C LYS A 54 7.35 0.02 39.71
N SER A 55 7.16 1.30 40.05
CA SER A 55 5.83 1.89 40.24
C SER A 55 5.23 2.51 38.97
N GLY A 56 5.94 2.48 37.83
CA GLY A 56 5.52 3.10 36.57
C GLY A 56 5.45 4.64 36.60
N ASN A 57 5.80 5.27 37.73
CA ASN A 57 5.62 6.71 37.96
C ASN A 57 6.86 7.55 37.64
N GLN A 58 8.02 6.94 37.37
CA GLN A 58 9.14 7.62 36.71
C GLN A 58 9.45 6.89 35.40
N GLY A 59 9.37 7.61 34.30
CA GLY A 59 9.70 7.04 32.99
C GLY A 59 9.04 7.75 31.80
N GLN A 60 8.28 8.82 32.04
CA GLN A 60 7.81 9.71 30.97
C GLN A 60 8.14 11.15 31.35
N GLY A 61 9.39 11.51 31.11
CA GLY A 61 9.84 12.91 31.08
C GLY A 61 10.37 13.24 29.70
N GLN A 62 10.61 14.51 29.41
CA GLN A 62 11.19 14.92 28.11
C GLN A 62 12.54 14.24 27.81
N ASP A 63 13.27 13.81 28.85
CA ASP A 63 14.65 13.31 28.74
C ASP A 63 14.82 11.83 29.14
N ILE A 64 13.76 11.11 29.54
CA ILE A 64 13.86 9.74 30.08
C ILE A 64 12.66 8.89 29.63
N GLN A 65 12.94 7.68 29.14
CA GLN A 65 11.97 6.63 28.86
C GLN A 65 12.43 5.29 29.44
N HIS A 66 11.63 4.66 30.30
CA HIS A 66 12.02 3.40 30.95
C HIS A 66 12.03 2.21 29.98
N ILE A 67 13.03 1.32 30.12
CA ILE A 67 13.14 0.09 29.33
C ILE A 67 12.61 -1.08 30.15
N ASN A 68 11.49 -1.66 29.70
CA ASN A 68 10.88 -2.82 30.37
C ASN A 68 11.59 -4.14 30.05
N GLU A 69 12.45 -4.16 29.03
CA GLU A 69 13.16 -5.34 28.56
C GLU A 69 14.51 -5.54 29.26
N LYS A 70 14.99 -6.78 29.25
CA LYS A 70 16.27 -7.17 29.86
C LYS A 70 17.46 -6.84 28.94
N VAL A 71 17.92 -5.59 29.00
CA VAL A 71 19.03 -5.08 28.17
C VAL A 71 20.39 -5.36 28.80
N GLN A 72 21.37 -5.77 28.00
CA GLN A 72 22.77 -5.96 28.42
C GLN A 72 23.55 -4.63 28.39
N PRO A 73 24.60 -4.46 29.23
CA PRO A 73 25.14 -5.40 30.23
C PRO A 73 24.28 -5.43 31.51
N ASN A 74 24.38 -6.49 32.32
CA ASN A 74 23.64 -6.65 33.58
C ASN A 74 22.10 -6.60 33.38
N PRO A 75 21.49 -7.65 32.82
CA PRO A 75 20.08 -7.66 32.41
C PRO A 75 19.10 -7.55 33.58
N GLU A 76 19.53 -7.90 34.80
CA GLU A 76 18.71 -7.79 36.02
C GLU A 76 18.71 -6.38 36.62
N LYS A 77 19.58 -5.47 36.14
CA LYS A 77 19.58 -4.08 36.56
C LYS A 77 18.70 -3.25 35.62
N PRO A 78 17.71 -2.51 36.16
CA PRO A 78 16.80 -1.70 35.35
C PRO A 78 17.55 -0.56 34.66
N LYS A 79 17.15 -0.25 33.42
CA LYS A 79 17.76 0.78 32.57
C LYS A 79 16.70 1.68 31.96
N ASP A 80 17.12 2.89 31.63
CA ASP A 80 16.32 3.88 30.92
C ASP A 80 17.01 4.25 29.61
N PHE A 81 16.21 4.52 28.58
CA PHE A 81 16.64 5.42 27.53
C PHE A 81 16.71 6.84 28.10
N ILE A 82 17.81 7.53 27.83
CA ILE A 82 18.02 8.91 28.23
C ILE A 82 18.40 9.77 27.02
N SER A 83 18.03 11.05 27.07
CA SER A 83 18.42 12.00 26.05
C SER A 83 19.93 12.26 26.05
N HIS A 84 20.45 12.73 24.92
CA HIS A 84 21.84 13.14 24.78
C HIS A 84 22.27 14.17 25.84
N LYS A 85 21.39 15.15 26.10
CA LYS A 85 21.59 16.18 27.12
C LYS A 85 21.76 15.57 28.51
N LEU A 86 20.83 14.69 28.90
CA LEU A 86 20.87 14.06 30.23
C LEU A 86 22.08 13.15 30.39
N PHE A 87 22.51 12.47 29.32
CA PHE A 87 23.75 11.70 29.31
C PHE A 87 24.95 12.59 29.71
N TRP A 88 25.18 13.71 29.01
CA TRP A 88 26.30 14.60 29.34
C TRP A 88 26.20 15.20 30.74
N GLU A 89 25.00 15.62 31.16
CA GLU A 89 24.76 16.09 32.53
C GLU A 89 25.16 15.05 33.58
N ARG A 90 24.87 13.77 33.35
CA ARG A 90 25.26 12.67 34.25
C ARG A 90 26.76 12.40 34.25
N THR A 91 27.44 12.59 33.13
CA THR A 91 28.90 12.44 33.07
C THR A 91 29.67 13.54 33.80
N GLY A 92 29.03 14.71 34.01
CA GLY A 92 29.66 15.91 34.59
C GLY A 92 30.57 16.67 33.62
N PHE A 93 30.66 16.25 32.36
CA PHE A 93 31.38 16.95 31.31
C PHE A 93 30.46 17.93 30.57
N LYS A 94 31.06 18.99 30.03
CA LYS A 94 30.36 19.91 29.13
C LYS A 94 30.10 19.22 27.79
N ASP A 95 28.86 19.31 27.31
CA ASP A 95 28.47 18.83 25.98
C ASP A 95 29.37 19.50 24.90
N PRO A 96 30.12 18.71 24.10
CA PRO A 96 31.09 19.22 23.15
C PRO A 96 30.49 19.62 21.80
N TYR A 97 29.18 19.41 21.57
CA TYR A 97 28.53 19.63 20.29
C TYR A 97 28.08 21.07 20.09
N SER A 98 27.82 21.45 18.83
CA SER A 98 27.23 22.74 18.50
C SER A 98 25.76 22.82 18.92
N VAL A 99 25.24 24.04 19.07
CA VAL A 99 23.82 24.27 19.42
C VAL A 99 22.87 23.62 18.40
N GLN A 100 23.25 23.60 17.12
CA GLN A 100 22.46 22.99 16.06
C GLN A 100 22.42 21.46 16.18
N GLU A 101 23.56 20.83 16.43
CA GLU A 101 23.64 19.37 16.66
C GLU A 101 22.84 18.98 17.92
N GLN A 102 22.98 19.75 19.01
CA GLN A 102 22.22 19.53 20.23
C GLN A 102 20.70 19.61 20.00
N GLN A 103 20.23 20.57 19.19
CA GLN A 103 18.81 20.67 18.82
C GLN A 103 18.34 19.45 18.03
N GLU A 104 19.14 18.94 17.09
CA GLU A 104 18.77 17.72 16.37
C GLU A 104 18.74 16.49 17.27
N PHE A 105 19.64 16.38 18.26
CA PHE A 105 19.64 15.29 19.24
C PHE A 105 18.41 15.30 20.16
N THR A 106 17.68 16.42 20.26
CA THR A 106 16.42 16.45 21.00
C THR A 106 15.24 15.85 20.24
N LYS A 107 15.38 15.56 18.95
CA LYS A 107 14.30 15.06 18.10
C LYS A 107 14.32 13.54 17.98
N CYS A 108 13.17 12.99 17.64
CA CYS A 108 12.97 11.56 17.42
C CYS A 108 13.88 11.03 16.30
N ASP A 109 14.47 9.85 16.57
CA ASP A 109 15.38 9.11 15.69
C ASP A 109 14.66 8.26 14.63
N HIS A 110 13.32 8.25 14.65
CA HIS A 110 12.52 7.46 13.73
C HIS A 110 12.59 8.02 12.30
N GLU A 111 12.99 7.18 11.35
CA GLU A 111 13.18 7.54 9.94
C GLU A 111 11.90 7.34 9.11
N CYS A 112 11.70 8.22 8.12
CA CYS A 112 10.59 8.09 7.18
C CYS A 112 10.81 6.86 6.29
N PRO A 113 9.82 5.98 6.12
CA PRO A 113 9.96 4.74 5.37
C PRO A 113 9.96 4.93 3.83
N ASP A 114 9.92 6.16 3.33
CA ASP A 114 9.85 6.47 1.90
C ASP A 114 11.18 6.17 1.18
N GLU A 115 11.15 5.33 0.16
CA GLU A 115 12.33 4.90 -0.62
C GLU A 115 13.13 6.06 -1.22
N LYS A 116 12.49 7.23 -1.45
CA LYS A 116 13.20 8.43 -1.92
C LYS A 116 14.25 8.94 -0.92
N HIS A 117 14.11 8.58 0.36
CA HIS A 117 15.03 8.95 1.44
C HIS A 117 16.16 7.93 1.66
N HIS A 118 16.07 6.76 1.00
CA HIS A 118 16.99 5.64 1.20
C HIS A 118 17.80 5.26 -0.04
N ARG A 119 17.26 5.47 -1.26
CA ARG A 119 17.95 5.12 -2.51
C ARG A 119 18.64 6.29 -3.18
N SER A 120 19.92 6.11 -3.51
CA SER A 120 20.66 7.04 -4.37
C SER A 120 20.08 7.02 -5.80
N GLN A 121 19.73 8.19 -6.35
CA GLN A 121 19.12 8.31 -7.69
C GLN A 121 20.18 8.21 -8.82
N GLY A 122 21.00 7.16 -8.79
CA GLY A 122 22.09 6.91 -9.75
C GLY A 122 23.45 7.44 -9.29
N SER A 123 24.49 7.12 -10.07
CA SER A 123 25.90 7.37 -9.72
C SER A 123 26.33 8.85 -9.75
N SER A 124 25.45 9.74 -10.21
CA SER A 124 25.69 11.18 -10.36
C SER A 124 24.71 12.05 -9.59
N ALA A 125 23.80 11.45 -8.81
CA ALA A 125 22.89 12.18 -7.93
C ALA A 125 23.52 12.41 -6.55
N PRO A 126 23.18 13.51 -5.85
CA PRO A 126 23.56 13.69 -4.46
C PRO A 126 23.02 12.52 -3.61
N PRO A 127 23.73 12.15 -2.52
CA PRO A 127 23.32 11.07 -1.64
C PRO A 127 21.89 11.31 -1.11
N PRO A 128 21.11 10.24 -0.90
CA PRO A 128 19.72 10.36 -0.48
C PRO A 128 19.64 11.12 0.86
N THR A 129 18.79 12.15 0.90
CA THR A 129 18.56 12.92 2.13
C THR A 129 17.56 12.16 2.99
N LYS A 130 18.04 11.59 4.10
CA LYS A 130 17.19 10.96 5.12
C LYS A 130 16.16 11.98 5.64
N SER A 131 14.95 11.51 5.93
CA SER A 131 13.91 12.30 6.58
C SER A 131 13.56 11.63 7.90
N PHE A 132 13.46 12.39 8.98
CA PHE A 132 13.21 11.90 10.33
C PHE A 132 11.93 12.50 10.91
N CYS A 133 11.44 11.91 12.00
CA CYS A 133 10.30 12.41 12.76
C CYS A 133 10.64 13.77 13.43
N GLU A 134 9.79 14.77 13.30
CA GLU A 134 10.04 16.12 13.84
C GLU A 134 9.56 16.33 15.29
N LEU A 135 8.99 15.29 15.91
CA LEU A 135 8.61 15.32 17.33
C LEU A 135 9.84 15.17 18.24
N GLN A 136 9.65 15.48 19.53
CA GLN A 136 10.66 15.30 20.57
C GLN A 136 11.11 13.84 20.66
N LEU A 137 12.36 13.59 21.08
CA LEU A 137 12.98 12.26 21.15
C LEU A 137 12.07 11.21 21.80
N PHE A 138 11.53 11.54 22.97
CA PHE A 138 10.52 10.74 23.65
C PHE A 138 9.16 11.44 23.53
N HIS A 139 8.32 10.92 22.65
CA HIS A 139 6.97 11.43 22.43
C HIS A 139 5.94 10.31 22.48
N ALA A 140 4.71 10.65 22.89
CA ALA A 140 3.59 9.75 22.70
C ALA A 140 3.22 9.70 21.19
N PRO A 141 2.76 8.56 20.67
CA PRO A 141 2.22 8.49 19.31
C PRO A 141 1.15 9.55 19.07
N HIS A 142 1.34 10.40 18.07
CA HIS A 142 0.30 11.34 17.65
C HIS A 142 -0.83 10.61 16.92
N ASN A 143 -2.06 11.14 16.98
CA ASN A 143 -3.19 10.56 16.28
C ASN A 143 -3.03 10.74 14.76
N PRO A 144 -3.00 9.65 13.95
CA PRO A 144 -2.85 9.74 12.50
C PRO A 144 -3.99 10.50 11.80
N SER A 145 -5.16 10.62 12.44
CA SER A 145 -6.33 11.37 11.94
C SER A 145 -6.32 12.85 12.31
N SER A 146 -5.34 13.31 13.09
CA SER A 146 -5.18 14.71 13.46
C SER A 146 -4.39 15.49 12.40
N ASN A 147 -4.55 16.81 12.36
CA ASN A 147 -3.72 17.64 11.49
C ASN A 147 -2.25 17.55 11.94
N PRO A 148 -1.29 17.54 11.01
CA PRO A 148 0.13 17.56 11.35
C PRO A 148 0.45 18.78 12.22
N PRO A 149 1.38 18.64 13.18
CA PRO A 149 2.03 19.80 13.81
C PRO A 149 2.48 20.80 12.73
N ASP A 150 2.22 22.08 12.95
CA ASP A 150 2.52 23.19 12.01
C ASP A 150 1.77 23.16 10.66
N GLY A 151 0.80 22.27 10.48
CA GLY A 151 -0.05 22.20 9.28
C GLY A 151 0.67 21.72 8.02
N TYR A 152 1.87 21.14 8.17
CA TYR A 152 2.72 20.69 7.07
C TYR A 152 3.21 19.26 7.31
N GLY A 153 3.31 18.45 6.25
CA GLY A 153 3.75 17.06 6.33
C GLY A 153 2.62 16.05 6.60
N TYR A 154 2.94 14.94 7.27
CA TYR A 154 1.95 13.90 7.65
C TYR A 154 2.31 13.21 8.97
N ILE A 155 1.32 12.60 9.61
CA ILE A 155 1.48 11.73 10.78
C ILE A 155 1.36 10.27 10.30
N SER A 156 2.36 9.43 10.57
CA SER A 156 2.33 8.00 10.25
C SER A 156 1.36 7.24 11.16
N LEU A 157 1.05 5.99 10.81
CA LEU A 157 0.09 5.17 11.55
C LEU A 157 0.53 4.87 12.99
N ASP A 158 1.84 4.77 13.22
CA ASP A 158 2.48 4.63 14.53
C ASP A 158 2.73 5.97 15.24
N GLY A 159 2.28 7.08 14.66
CA GLY A 159 2.18 8.37 15.33
C GLY A 159 3.41 9.26 15.27
N HIS A 160 4.31 9.06 14.29
CA HIS A 160 5.46 9.92 14.02
C HIS A 160 5.10 11.00 12.97
N HIS A 161 5.60 12.23 13.14
CA HIS A 161 5.33 13.35 12.23
C HIS A 161 6.51 13.60 11.31
N PHE A 162 6.27 13.64 10.00
CA PHE A 162 7.30 13.90 9.00
C PHE A 162 6.96 15.12 8.15
N ASN A 163 7.97 15.95 7.86
CA ASN A 163 7.89 17.11 6.97
C ASN A 163 7.94 16.79 5.47
N CYS A 164 7.75 15.53 5.09
CA CYS A 164 7.68 15.10 3.70
C CYS A 164 6.24 14.68 3.34
N GLU A 165 5.95 14.50 2.06
CA GLU A 165 4.64 14.01 1.62
C GLU A 165 4.43 12.53 2.01
N ASN A 166 3.23 12.19 2.49
CA ASN A 166 2.89 10.86 2.97
C ASN A 166 3.08 9.79 1.87
N PRO A 167 3.98 8.80 2.06
CA PRO A 167 4.16 7.70 1.12
C PRO A 167 2.86 6.93 0.85
N SER A 168 2.01 6.81 1.87
CA SER A 168 0.69 6.13 1.81
C SER A 168 -0.33 6.89 0.96
N THR A 169 -0.09 8.17 0.64
CA THR A 169 -0.90 8.93 -0.31
C THR A 169 -0.36 8.84 -1.75
N ARG A 170 0.84 8.27 -1.95
CA ARG A 170 1.47 8.09 -3.27
C ARG A 170 1.16 6.78 -3.97
N GLU A 171 0.57 5.80 -3.27
CA GLU A 171 0.04 4.60 -3.89
C GLU A 171 -1.50 4.69 -3.89
N ALA A 172 -2.12 4.68 -5.08
CA ALA A 172 -3.57 4.76 -5.18
C ALA A 172 -4.24 3.51 -4.61
N ALA A 173 -5.23 3.70 -3.73
CA ALA A 173 -6.22 2.67 -3.43
C ALA A 173 -7.28 2.65 -4.53
N PHE A 174 -7.84 1.48 -4.83
CA PHE A 174 -8.79 1.32 -5.92
C PHE A 174 -10.15 0.84 -5.41
N HIS A 175 -11.21 1.28 -6.08
CA HIS A 175 -12.49 0.57 -6.05
C HIS A 175 -12.57 -0.28 -7.31
N ILE A 176 -12.28 -1.56 -7.17
CA ILE A 176 -12.18 -2.52 -8.27
C ILE A 176 -13.52 -3.25 -8.40
N ILE A 177 -14.15 -3.11 -9.56
CA ILE A 177 -15.43 -3.76 -9.86
C ILE A 177 -15.19 -4.76 -10.99
N PHE A 178 -15.24 -6.04 -10.65
CA PHE A 178 -15.28 -7.11 -11.65
C PHE A 178 -16.69 -7.21 -12.21
N VAL A 179 -16.84 -7.07 -13.52
CA VAL A 179 -18.11 -7.22 -14.23
C VAL A 179 -17.95 -8.38 -15.20
N LEU A 180 -18.43 -9.57 -14.81
CA LEU A 180 -18.15 -10.82 -15.49
C LEU A 180 -19.39 -11.38 -16.16
N ASP A 181 -19.27 -11.69 -17.44
CA ASP A 181 -20.29 -12.37 -18.22
C ASP A 181 -20.46 -13.81 -17.73
N CYS A 182 -21.70 -14.17 -17.38
CA CYS A 182 -22.13 -15.51 -17.01
C CYS A 182 -23.28 -15.99 -17.90
N SER A 183 -23.38 -15.46 -19.12
CA SER A 183 -24.33 -15.93 -20.14
C SER A 183 -24.06 -17.39 -20.53
N SER A 184 -25.02 -18.00 -21.24
CA SER A 184 -24.93 -19.42 -21.63
C SER A 184 -23.73 -19.74 -22.52
N SER A 185 -23.26 -18.79 -23.33
CA SER A 185 -22.07 -18.97 -24.18
C SER A 185 -20.77 -19.15 -23.36
N MET A 186 -20.73 -18.62 -22.14
CA MET A 186 -19.64 -18.82 -21.16
C MET A 186 -19.62 -20.23 -20.56
N SER A 187 -20.64 -21.06 -20.81
CA SER A 187 -20.63 -22.49 -20.48
C SER A 187 -19.79 -23.35 -21.45
N CYS A 188 -19.36 -22.77 -22.58
CA CYS A 188 -18.61 -23.47 -23.61
C CYS A 188 -17.28 -24.03 -23.08
N LYS A 189 -16.91 -25.22 -23.55
CA LYS A 189 -15.75 -25.99 -23.08
C LYS A 189 -14.53 -25.89 -24.00
N ASP A 190 -14.55 -24.95 -24.94
CA ASP A 190 -13.46 -24.66 -25.87
C ASP A 190 -12.28 -23.99 -25.17
N ARG A 191 -12.53 -23.32 -24.04
CA ARG A 191 -11.52 -22.83 -23.11
C ARG A 191 -11.85 -23.29 -21.70
N ARG A 192 -10.82 -23.63 -20.91
CA ARG A 192 -10.93 -24.26 -19.59
C ARG A 192 -9.85 -23.75 -18.66
N PRO A 193 -10.04 -23.83 -17.34
CA PRO A 193 -8.98 -23.53 -16.39
C PRO A 193 -7.65 -24.18 -16.77
N ILE A 194 -6.55 -23.44 -16.62
CA ILE A 194 -5.20 -23.93 -16.86
C ILE A 194 -4.85 -24.99 -15.80
N PRO A 195 -4.41 -26.20 -16.19
CA PRO A 195 -4.00 -27.25 -15.26
C PRO A 195 -2.86 -26.82 -14.32
N ASN A 196 -2.70 -27.53 -13.21
CA ASN A 196 -1.60 -27.38 -12.23
C ASN A 196 -1.59 -26.07 -11.42
N PHE A 197 -2.63 -25.23 -11.52
CA PHE A 197 -2.84 -24.15 -10.56
C PHE A 197 -3.46 -24.67 -9.25
N PRO A 198 -3.19 -24.02 -8.10
CA PRO A 198 -3.67 -24.48 -6.79
C PRO A 198 -5.20 -24.69 -6.71
N ILE A 199 -5.95 -23.86 -7.42
CA ILE A 199 -7.42 -23.88 -7.43
C ILE A 199 -8.05 -24.70 -8.57
N TYR A 200 -7.22 -25.32 -9.41
CA TYR A 200 -7.67 -26.02 -10.63
C TYR A 200 -8.69 -27.13 -10.30
N ASN A 201 -8.38 -27.96 -9.29
CA ASN A 201 -9.24 -29.07 -8.89
C ASN A 201 -10.59 -28.62 -8.35
N ASP A 202 -10.68 -27.43 -7.76
CA ASP A 202 -11.95 -26.87 -7.29
C ASP A 202 -12.78 -26.31 -8.44
N LEU A 203 -12.14 -25.65 -9.41
CA LEU A 203 -12.80 -25.13 -10.60
C LEU A 203 -13.43 -26.24 -11.44
N ILE A 204 -12.69 -27.32 -11.74
CA ILE A 204 -13.18 -28.34 -12.67
C ILE A 204 -14.35 -29.19 -12.15
N LYS A 205 -14.66 -29.13 -10.84
CA LYS A 205 -15.82 -29.83 -10.25
C LYS A 205 -17.14 -29.36 -10.85
N SER A 206 -17.26 -28.08 -11.15
CA SER A 206 -18.51 -27.47 -11.65
C SER A 206 -18.31 -26.47 -12.78
N HIS A 207 -17.09 -25.97 -13.00
CA HIS A 207 -16.76 -24.90 -13.95
C HIS A 207 -15.60 -25.30 -14.88
N ASN A 208 -15.64 -26.50 -15.45
CA ASN A 208 -14.65 -26.91 -16.46
C ASN A 208 -14.99 -26.34 -17.86
N ASN A 209 -15.03 -25.01 -17.97
CA ASN A 209 -15.51 -24.23 -19.12
C ASN A 209 -14.90 -22.80 -19.10
N ARG A 210 -15.34 -21.94 -20.04
CA ARG A 210 -14.88 -20.54 -20.13
C ARG A 210 -15.05 -19.78 -18.82
N ALA A 211 -16.21 -19.91 -18.17
CA ALA A 211 -16.47 -19.24 -16.88
C ALA A 211 -15.44 -19.64 -15.80
N GLY A 212 -15.05 -20.93 -15.74
CA GLY A 212 -13.98 -21.36 -14.83
C GLY A 212 -12.62 -20.76 -15.16
N ALA A 213 -12.27 -20.61 -16.44
CA ALA A 213 -11.04 -19.93 -16.84
C ALA A 213 -11.03 -18.45 -16.43
N VAL A 214 -12.18 -17.79 -16.51
CA VAL A 214 -12.37 -16.42 -16.02
C VAL A 214 -12.20 -16.33 -14.51
N TYR A 215 -12.82 -17.24 -13.76
CA TYR A 215 -12.68 -17.29 -12.30
C TYR A 215 -11.24 -17.54 -11.88
N GLN A 216 -10.50 -18.36 -12.63
CA GLN A 216 -9.06 -18.54 -12.42
C GLN A 216 -8.29 -17.22 -12.61
N ALA A 217 -8.55 -16.47 -13.69
CA ALA A 217 -7.88 -15.20 -13.96
C ALA A 217 -8.17 -14.12 -12.90
N VAL A 218 -9.42 -14.05 -12.43
CA VAL A 218 -9.83 -13.15 -11.33
C VAL A 218 -9.12 -13.53 -10.02
N TYR A 219 -9.05 -14.82 -9.70
CA TYR A 219 -8.32 -15.30 -8.53
C TYR A 219 -6.82 -14.93 -8.60
N GLN A 220 -6.18 -15.14 -9.75
CA GLN A 220 -4.77 -14.78 -9.97
C GLN A 220 -4.53 -13.27 -9.90
N PHE A 221 -5.45 -12.45 -10.41
CA PHE A 221 -5.41 -11.00 -10.21
C PHE A 221 -5.38 -10.64 -8.73
N MET A 222 -6.29 -11.23 -7.94
CA MET A 222 -6.38 -10.95 -6.51
C MET A 222 -5.14 -11.43 -5.76
N GLU A 223 -4.62 -12.61 -6.06
CA GLU A 223 -3.35 -13.08 -5.51
C GLU A 223 -2.21 -12.11 -5.84
N ALA A 224 -2.10 -11.64 -7.08
CA ALA A 224 -1.08 -10.68 -7.48
C ALA A 224 -1.20 -9.35 -6.72
N ARG A 225 -2.43 -8.83 -6.57
CA ARG A 225 -2.70 -7.60 -5.79
C ARG A 225 -2.32 -7.79 -4.32
N ILE A 226 -2.79 -8.85 -3.66
CA ILE A 226 -2.56 -9.10 -2.24
C ILE A 226 -1.09 -9.42 -1.96
N ASN A 227 -0.43 -10.21 -2.80
CA ASN A 227 0.99 -10.52 -2.64
C ASN A 227 1.86 -9.28 -2.84
N SER A 228 1.48 -8.38 -3.78
CA SER A 228 2.14 -7.08 -3.89
C SER A 228 1.95 -6.21 -2.65
N ALA A 229 0.80 -6.36 -1.98
CA ALA A 229 0.49 -5.70 -0.72
C ALA A 229 1.38 -6.22 0.44
N LYS A 230 1.58 -7.54 0.49
CA LYS A 230 2.32 -8.24 1.56
C LYS A 230 3.84 -8.17 1.41
N ALA A 231 4.36 -8.04 0.19
CA ALA A 231 5.80 -7.98 -0.06
C ALA A 231 6.46 -6.70 0.51
N ASN A 232 5.66 -5.65 0.79
CA ASN A 232 6.10 -4.41 1.42
C ASN A 232 5.89 -4.47 2.95
N GLN A 233 6.54 -5.42 3.64
CA GLN A 233 6.26 -5.82 5.04
C GLN A 233 6.42 -4.72 6.10
N ASN A 234 6.98 -3.56 5.77
CA ASN A 234 7.13 -2.42 6.70
C ASN A 234 6.11 -1.29 6.45
N GLN A 235 5.08 -1.51 5.61
CA GLN A 235 4.06 -0.51 5.28
C GLN A 235 2.67 -1.13 5.19
N ALA A 236 1.65 -0.42 5.67
CA ALA A 236 0.26 -0.69 5.30
C ALA A 236 0.07 -0.35 3.80
N SER A 237 0.31 -1.32 2.94
CA SER A 237 0.23 -1.18 1.48
C SER A 237 -1.16 -0.75 1.01
N SER A 238 -1.20 0.13 0.00
CA SER A 238 -2.44 0.63 -0.62
C SER A 238 -3.38 -0.46 -1.15
N ALA A 239 -2.84 -1.60 -1.58
CA ALA A 239 -3.62 -2.75 -2.05
C ALA A 239 -4.47 -3.39 -0.93
N MET A 240 -4.09 -3.23 0.35
CA MET A 240 -4.96 -3.59 1.49
C MET A 240 -6.07 -2.57 1.76
N ARG A 241 -6.13 -1.47 1.00
CA ARG A 241 -7.22 -0.48 1.04
C ARG A 241 -8.14 -0.58 -0.18
N ASP A 242 -7.90 -1.52 -1.08
CA ASP A 242 -8.77 -1.73 -2.23
C ASP A 242 -10.17 -2.15 -1.77
N GLY A 243 -11.22 -1.51 -2.32
CA GLY A 243 -12.58 -2.01 -2.21
C GLY A 243 -12.90 -2.86 -3.43
N VAL A 244 -13.36 -4.09 -3.23
CA VAL A 244 -13.68 -5.00 -4.35
C VAL A 244 -15.18 -5.26 -4.40
N SER A 245 -15.75 -5.22 -5.60
CA SER A 245 -17.12 -5.63 -5.88
C SER A 245 -17.15 -6.63 -7.03
N LEU A 246 -18.10 -7.57 -7.00
CA LEU A 246 -18.32 -8.52 -8.08
C LEU A 246 -19.74 -8.36 -8.64
N VAL A 247 -19.83 -8.17 -9.93
CA VAL A 247 -21.06 -8.15 -10.71
C VAL A 247 -20.99 -9.31 -11.69
N LEU A 248 -21.91 -10.26 -11.57
CA LEU A 248 -22.13 -11.31 -12.55
C LEU A 248 -23.36 -10.93 -13.38
N PHE A 249 -23.26 -11.02 -14.70
CA PHE A 249 -24.37 -10.61 -15.56
C PHE A 249 -24.64 -11.61 -16.68
N ASN A 250 -25.91 -11.69 -17.05
CA ASN A 250 -26.42 -12.39 -18.22
C ASN A 250 -27.58 -11.55 -18.80
N SER A 251 -28.78 -12.10 -18.94
CA SER A 251 -30.02 -11.32 -19.17
C SER A 251 -30.43 -10.48 -17.95
N SER A 252 -29.88 -10.78 -16.78
CA SER A 252 -30.09 -10.11 -15.49
C SER A 252 -28.74 -9.85 -14.81
N VAL A 253 -28.75 -9.20 -13.64
CA VAL A 253 -27.52 -8.91 -12.89
C VAL A 253 -27.63 -9.47 -11.48
N ILE A 254 -26.57 -10.16 -11.06
CA ILE A 254 -26.37 -10.65 -9.71
C ILE A 254 -25.12 -9.96 -9.16
N VAL A 255 -25.18 -9.53 -7.90
CA VAL A 255 -24.05 -8.91 -7.22
C VAL A 255 -23.73 -9.72 -5.97
N PRO A 256 -22.84 -10.73 -6.08
CA PRO A 256 -22.59 -11.64 -4.98
C PRO A 256 -21.99 -10.94 -3.75
N PHE A 257 -21.24 -9.86 -3.95
CA PHE A 257 -20.80 -8.97 -2.89
C PHE A 257 -20.49 -7.57 -3.41
N GLU A 258 -20.55 -6.59 -2.51
CA GLU A 258 -20.34 -5.17 -2.77
C GLU A 258 -19.27 -4.64 -1.82
N ASN A 259 -18.30 -3.89 -2.36
CA ASN A 259 -17.27 -3.11 -1.66
C ASN A 259 -16.67 -3.82 -0.42
N ARG A 260 -16.15 -5.02 -0.62
CA ARG A 260 -15.45 -5.79 0.43
C ARG A 260 -13.94 -5.62 0.33
N ASP A 261 -13.31 -5.60 1.50
CA ASP A 261 -11.88 -5.85 1.61
C ASP A 261 -11.66 -7.37 1.57
N LEU A 262 -11.08 -7.87 0.48
CA LEU A 262 -10.89 -9.29 0.25
C LEU A 262 -9.41 -9.64 0.43
N THR A 263 -9.05 -9.95 1.69
CA THR A 263 -7.69 -10.35 2.08
C THR A 263 -7.38 -11.82 1.83
N ASP A 264 -8.41 -12.66 1.59
CA ASP A 264 -8.29 -14.06 1.16
C ASP A 264 -8.96 -14.28 -0.23
N PRO A 265 -8.18 -14.53 -1.30
CA PRO A 265 -8.70 -14.89 -2.62
C PRO A 265 -9.60 -16.15 -2.65
N LYS A 266 -9.48 -17.05 -1.68
CA LYS A 266 -10.33 -18.25 -1.62
C LYS A 266 -11.78 -17.92 -1.29
N ASP A 267 -12.03 -16.91 -0.49
CA ASP A 267 -13.40 -16.44 -0.21
C ASP A 267 -14.07 -15.96 -1.51
N LEU A 268 -13.33 -15.20 -2.32
CA LEU A 268 -13.79 -14.78 -3.65
C LEU A 268 -14.09 -15.98 -4.55
N LEU A 269 -13.19 -16.96 -4.61
CA LEU A 269 -13.39 -18.16 -5.41
C LEU A 269 -14.64 -18.93 -4.98
N ASN A 270 -14.82 -19.15 -3.67
CA ASN A 270 -15.95 -19.87 -3.13
C ASN A 270 -17.29 -19.19 -3.46
N ILE A 271 -17.31 -17.86 -3.47
CA ILE A 271 -18.49 -17.09 -3.91
C ILE A 271 -18.73 -17.30 -5.41
N MET A 272 -17.70 -17.14 -6.25
CA MET A 272 -17.83 -17.31 -7.71
C MET A 272 -18.33 -18.72 -8.08
N LEU A 273 -17.84 -19.77 -7.40
CA LEU A 273 -18.22 -21.16 -7.65
C LEU A 273 -19.70 -21.48 -7.37
N GLN A 274 -20.44 -20.60 -6.69
CA GLN A 274 -21.88 -20.78 -6.44
C GLN A 274 -22.75 -20.38 -7.64
N HIS A 275 -22.18 -19.72 -8.65
CA HIS A 275 -22.93 -19.12 -9.75
C HIS A 275 -22.69 -19.85 -11.07
N GLN A 276 -23.76 -20.42 -11.62
CA GLN A 276 -23.74 -21.10 -12.92
C GLN A 276 -24.00 -20.13 -14.07
N THR A 277 -23.58 -20.54 -15.27
CA THR A 277 -23.84 -19.78 -16.50
C THR A 277 -25.24 -20.06 -17.04
N SER A 278 -25.94 -19.02 -17.50
CA SER A 278 -27.30 -19.13 -18.03
C SER A 278 -27.74 -17.87 -18.76
N GLY A 279 -28.80 -17.95 -19.57
CA GLY A 279 -29.41 -16.78 -20.22
C GLY A 279 -28.58 -16.20 -21.37
N GLY A 280 -29.00 -15.03 -21.85
CA GLY A 280 -28.28 -14.21 -22.84
C GLY A 280 -27.38 -13.17 -22.17
N THR A 281 -27.10 -12.08 -22.86
CA THR A 281 -26.11 -11.08 -22.43
C THR A 281 -26.73 -9.67 -22.46
N ASN A 282 -26.48 -8.85 -21.43
CA ASN A 282 -27.00 -7.49 -21.34
C ASN A 282 -25.95 -6.54 -20.72
N PHE A 283 -25.21 -5.85 -21.59
CA PHE A 283 -24.16 -4.90 -21.17
C PHE A 283 -24.73 -3.64 -20.52
N ASP A 284 -25.94 -3.20 -20.92
CA ASP A 284 -26.60 -2.02 -20.35
C ASP A 284 -26.85 -2.20 -18.85
N LEU A 285 -27.45 -3.33 -18.45
CA LEU A 285 -27.72 -3.62 -17.04
C LEU A 285 -26.44 -3.78 -16.24
N ALA A 286 -25.43 -4.43 -16.81
CA ALA A 286 -24.14 -4.68 -16.17
C ALA A 286 -23.41 -3.35 -15.86
N ILE A 287 -23.27 -2.46 -16.84
CA ILE A 287 -22.64 -1.14 -16.65
C ILE A 287 -23.49 -0.25 -15.75
N GLN A 288 -24.82 -0.30 -15.87
CA GLN A 288 -25.70 0.45 -14.98
C GLN A 288 -25.50 0.04 -13.51
N LYS A 289 -25.44 -1.27 -13.20
CA LYS A 289 -25.20 -1.74 -11.84
C LYS A 289 -23.81 -1.38 -11.34
N ALA A 290 -22.78 -1.47 -12.18
CA ALA A 290 -21.44 -0.96 -11.83
C ALA A 290 -21.47 0.53 -11.48
N GLY A 291 -22.22 1.35 -12.22
CA GLY A 291 -22.42 2.77 -11.92
C GLY A 291 -23.13 3.04 -10.60
N PHE A 292 -24.12 2.21 -10.25
CA PHE A 292 -24.75 2.26 -8.94
C PHE A 292 -23.77 1.93 -7.81
N LEU A 293 -22.92 0.91 -7.98
CA LEU A 293 -21.89 0.56 -6.99
C LEU A 293 -20.89 1.69 -6.78
N ILE A 294 -20.38 2.29 -7.86
CA ILE A 294 -19.48 3.45 -7.76
C ILE A 294 -20.15 4.61 -7.03
N THR A 295 -21.43 4.86 -7.29
CA THR A 295 -22.15 5.97 -6.65
C THR A 295 -22.39 5.70 -5.18
N THR A 296 -22.77 4.47 -4.83
CA THR A 296 -23.11 4.05 -3.46
C THR A 296 -21.87 4.03 -2.56
N TYR A 297 -20.76 3.51 -3.07
CA TYR A 297 -19.50 3.37 -2.32
C TYR A 297 -18.44 4.36 -2.81
N PHE A 298 -18.86 5.57 -3.20
CA PHE A 298 -17.93 6.58 -3.68
C PHE A 298 -16.97 6.99 -2.56
N ASP A 299 -15.68 6.84 -2.83
CA ASP A 299 -14.61 7.27 -1.94
C ASP A 299 -13.66 8.18 -2.74
N PRO A 300 -13.51 9.47 -2.36
CA PRO A 300 -12.64 10.39 -3.07
C PRO A 300 -11.14 10.05 -2.95
N THR A 301 -10.79 9.15 -2.03
CA THR A 301 -9.41 8.64 -1.87
C THR A 301 -9.11 7.43 -2.75
N LYS A 302 -10.14 6.87 -3.43
CA LYS A 302 -10.00 5.70 -4.31
C LYS A 302 -10.23 6.05 -5.77
N VAL A 303 -9.50 5.38 -6.64
CA VAL A 303 -9.73 5.43 -8.09
C VAL A 303 -10.70 4.32 -8.48
N ASN A 304 -11.77 4.65 -9.20
CA ASN A 304 -12.75 3.65 -9.65
C ASN A 304 -12.25 2.93 -10.91
N ILE A 305 -12.28 1.60 -10.86
CA ILE A 305 -11.87 0.74 -11.97
C ILE A 305 -12.94 -0.31 -12.22
N ILE A 306 -13.31 -0.47 -13.49
CA ILE A 306 -14.15 -1.57 -13.95
C ILE A 306 -13.30 -2.49 -14.81
N ILE A 307 -13.28 -3.78 -14.46
CA ILE A 307 -12.75 -4.85 -15.29
C ILE A 307 -13.95 -5.62 -15.85
N PHE A 308 -14.29 -5.33 -17.11
CA PHE A 308 -15.44 -5.88 -17.81
C PHE A 308 -15.01 -7.02 -18.72
N LEU A 309 -15.51 -8.22 -18.48
CA LEU A 309 -15.16 -9.40 -19.27
C LEU A 309 -16.40 -10.03 -19.89
N SER A 310 -16.33 -10.28 -21.20
CA SER A 310 -17.38 -10.96 -21.97
C SER A 310 -16.78 -11.65 -23.20
N ASP A 311 -17.53 -12.55 -23.82
CA ASP A 311 -17.22 -13.10 -25.13
C ASP A 311 -17.75 -12.23 -26.30
N GLY A 312 -18.38 -11.09 -26.01
CA GLY A 312 -18.69 -10.02 -26.96
C GLY A 312 -20.09 -10.05 -27.56
N GLU A 313 -20.97 -10.95 -27.11
CA GLU A 313 -22.30 -11.16 -27.70
C GLU A 313 -23.37 -10.14 -27.23
N CYS A 314 -23.02 -8.85 -27.22
CA CYS A 314 -23.96 -7.77 -26.90
C CYS A 314 -23.56 -6.43 -27.56
N GLY A 315 -24.53 -5.53 -27.69
CA GLY A 315 -24.33 -4.16 -28.18
C GLY A 315 -23.63 -3.24 -27.16
N VAL A 316 -23.16 -2.08 -27.63
CA VAL A 316 -22.48 -1.08 -26.80
C VAL A 316 -23.48 -0.38 -25.87
N PRO A 317 -23.30 -0.41 -24.54
CA PRO A 317 -24.16 0.28 -23.57
C PRO A 317 -23.85 1.78 -23.51
N THR A 318 -24.00 2.48 -24.64
CA THR A 318 -23.47 3.84 -24.86
C THR A 318 -23.98 4.84 -23.84
N THR A 319 -25.28 4.82 -23.53
CA THR A 319 -25.92 5.80 -22.63
C THR A 319 -25.40 5.65 -21.20
N GLN A 320 -25.39 4.42 -20.69
CA GLN A 320 -24.99 4.05 -19.34
C GLN A 320 -23.49 4.33 -19.16
N LEU A 321 -22.68 4.02 -20.16
CA LEU A 321 -21.24 4.26 -20.14
C LEU A 321 -20.91 5.76 -20.17
N ARG A 322 -21.59 6.56 -20.99
CA ARG A 322 -21.41 8.02 -20.95
C ARG A 322 -21.84 8.61 -19.62
N ASN A 323 -22.93 8.12 -19.03
CA ASN A 323 -23.43 8.58 -17.75
C ASN A 323 -22.44 8.30 -16.61
N ILE A 324 -21.97 7.06 -16.47
CA ILE A 324 -21.01 6.68 -15.42
C ILE A 324 -19.67 7.41 -15.58
N CYS A 325 -19.17 7.59 -16.81
CA CYS A 325 -17.94 8.34 -17.08
C CYS A 325 -18.09 9.82 -16.72
N LYS A 326 -19.19 10.46 -17.15
CA LYS A 326 -19.48 11.87 -16.83
C LYS A 326 -19.59 12.07 -15.31
N GLN A 327 -20.29 11.18 -14.61
CA GLN A 327 -20.41 11.24 -13.14
C GLN A 327 -19.05 11.19 -12.44
N ASN A 328 -18.19 10.25 -12.84
CA ASN A 328 -16.83 10.12 -12.29
C ASN A 328 -16.00 11.37 -12.58
N GLN A 329 -16.02 11.87 -13.82
CA GLN A 329 -15.34 13.11 -14.22
C GLN A 329 -15.80 14.31 -13.38
N THR A 330 -17.10 14.48 -13.14
CA THR A 330 -17.63 15.57 -12.30
C THR A 330 -17.19 15.48 -10.83
N LYS A 331 -16.89 14.28 -10.34
CA LYS A 331 -16.37 14.05 -8.99
C LYS A 331 -14.85 14.22 -8.90
N GLY A 332 -14.18 14.58 -9.99
CA GLY A 332 -12.73 14.84 -10.04
C GLY A 332 -11.86 13.58 -10.11
N SER A 333 -12.45 12.40 -10.31
CA SER A 333 -11.73 11.12 -10.43
C SER A 333 -12.28 10.36 -11.65
N PRO A 334 -11.56 10.34 -12.79
CA PRO A 334 -12.06 9.71 -14.00
C PRO A 334 -12.11 8.17 -13.86
N LEU A 335 -13.13 7.56 -14.46
CA LEU A 335 -13.31 6.10 -14.44
C LEU A 335 -12.31 5.42 -15.38
N TYR A 336 -11.62 4.38 -14.89
CA TYR A 336 -10.83 3.50 -15.75
C TYR A 336 -11.62 2.24 -16.10
N LEU A 337 -11.68 1.92 -17.39
CA LEU A 337 -12.39 0.76 -17.91
C LEU A 337 -11.45 -0.15 -18.68
N TYR A 338 -11.34 -1.39 -18.22
CA TYR A 338 -10.64 -2.49 -18.89
C TYR A 338 -11.68 -3.44 -19.46
N THR A 339 -11.78 -3.52 -20.78
CA THR A 339 -12.68 -4.47 -21.45
C THR A 339 -11.88 -5.64 -22.00
N VAL A 340 -12.29 -6.86 -21.66
CA VAL A 340 -11.62 -8.09 -22.07
C VAL A 340 -12.57 -8.94 -22.88
N LEU A 341 -12.23 -9.15 -24.15
CA LEU A 341 -12.89 -10.14 -25.01
C LEU A 341 -12.27 -11.51 -24.75
N PHE A 342 -13.07 -12.47 -24.32
CA PHE A 342 -12.64 -13.85 -24.11
C PHE A 342 -13.40 -14.82 -25.01
N SER A 343 -12.99 -14.84 -26.28
CA SER A 343 -13.68 -15.56 -27.35
C SER A 343 -12.73 -15.90 -28.50
N SER A 344 -13.11 -16.87 -29.33
CA SER A 344 -12.44 -17.20 -30.60
C SER A 344 -12.95 -16.36 -31.78
N TYR A 345 -14.00 -15.56 -31.56
CA TYR A 345 -14.73 -14.85 -32.62
C TYR A 345 -14.35 -13.37 -32.71
N THR A 346 -14.68 -12.76 -33.86
CA THR A 346 -14.40 -11.37 -34.22
C THR A 346 -15.40 -10.35 -33.64
N HIS A 347 -16.26 -10.73 -32.70
CA HIS A 347 -17.25 -9.84 -32.07
C HIS A 347 -16.61 -8.92 -31.01
N SER A 348 -15.54 -8.20 -31.38
CA SER A 348 -14.83 -7.26 -30.50
C SER A 348 -15.43 -5.86 -30.50
N ARG A 349 -16.23 -5.51 -31.51
CA ARG A 349 -16.63 -4.13 -31.78
C ARG A 349 -17.28 -3.47 -30.57
N SER A 350 -18.13 -4.18 -29.83
CA SER A 350 -18.81 -3.59 -28.69
C SER A 350 -17.86 -3.26 -27.53
N LEU A 351 -17.01 -4.21 -27.15
CA LEU A 351 -16.02 -4.05 -26.08
C LEU A 351 -14.96 -3.01 -26.43
N GLU A 352 -14.49 -3.01 -27.68
CA GLU A 352 -13.52 -2.02 -28.16
C GLU A 352 -14.10 -0.59 -28.11
N GLU A 353 -15.34 -0.41 -28.57
CA GLU A 353 -16.03 0.88 -28.51
C GLU A 353 -16.32 1.32 -27.07
N MET A 354 -16.60 0.40 -26.15
CA MET A 354 -16.73 0.72 -24.72
C MET A 354 -15.43 1.32 -24.17
N ALA A 355 -14.28 0.68 -24.41
CA ALA A 355 -13.00 1.22 -23.96
C ALA A 355 -12.69 2.60 -24.57
N LYS A 356 -12.99 2.80 -25.87
CA LYS A 356 -12.83 4.10 -26.56
C LYS A 356 -13.71 5.19 -25.95
N ILE A 357 -14.99 4.90 -25.70
CA ILE A 357 -15.92 5.84 -25.07
C ILE A 357 -15.38 6.24 -23.70
N ALA A 358 -14.99 5.28 -22.86
CA ALA A 358 -14.45 5.58 -21.54
C ALA A 358 -13.17 6.43 -21.63
N GLN A 359 -12.24 6.08 -22.53
CA GLN A 359 -11.00 6.81 -22.74
C GLN A 359 -11.22 8.27 -23.16
N SER A 360 -12.29 8.57 -23.90
CA SER A 360 -12.59 9.94 -24.36
C SER A 360 -12.85 10.95 -23.22
N TYR A 361 -13.15 10.47 -22.01
CA TYR A 361 -13.34 11.31 -20.83
C TYR A 361 -12.03 11.62 -20.07
N HIS A 362 -10.91 11.05 -20.52
CA HIS A 362 -9.59 11.29 -19.94
C HIS A 362 -8.82 12.39 -20.69
N PRO A 363 -7.90 13.12 -20.03
CA PRO A 363 -7.04 14.10 -20.70
C PRO A 363 -6.16 13.44 -21.78
N GLN A 364 -5.96 14.11 -22.91
CA GLN A 364 -5.20 13.56 -24.05
C GLN A 364 -3.67 13.45 -23.81
N ASN A 365 -3.13 14.13 -22.78
CA ASN A 365 -1.69 14.21 -22.52
C ASN A 365 -1.28 13.39 -21.29
N SER A 366 -1.63 12.10 -21.27
CA SER A 366 -1.15 11.18 -20.23
C SER A 366 0.23 10.63 -20.59
N SER A 367 1.19 10.72 -19.68
CA SER A 367 2.55 10.18 -19.85
C SER A 367 2.56 8.68 -20.15
N SER A 368 3.60 8.21 -20.83
CA SER A 368 3.84 6.78 -21.10
C SER A 368 4.07 6.05 -19.77
N GLY A 369 2.99 5.51 -19.17
CA GLY A 369 3.00 4.90 -17.83
C GLY A 369 1.76 5.20 -16.98
N ALA A 370 0.90 6.14 -17.40
CA ALA A 370 -0.38 6.40 -16.73
C ALA A 370 -1.43 5.30 -17.03
N LEU A 371 -2.34 5.06 -16.07
CA LEU A 371 -3.51 4.20 -16.30
C LEU A 371 -4.31 4.76 -17.48
N ARG A 372 -4.87 3.85 -18.29
CA ARG A 372 -5.74 4.19 -19.43
C ARG A 372 -6.83 3.15 -19.55
N CYS A 373 -7.98 3.58 -20.09
CA CYS A 373 -9.00 2.63 -20.51
C CYS A 373 -8.46 1.85 -21.71
N GLN A 374 -8.65 0.53 -21.71
CA GLN A 374 -8.09 -0.33 -22.74
C GLN A 374 -8.97 -1.51 -23.06
N PHE A 375 -8.90 -1.91 -24.33
CA PHE A 375 -9.48 -3.13 -24.84
C PHE A 375 -8.38 -4.19 -24.98
N THR A 376 -8.69 -5.45 -24.66
CA THR A 376 -7.79 -6.58 -24.90
C THR A 376 -8.58 -7.79 -25.37
N CYS A 377 -8.04 -8.48 -26.38
CA CYS A 377 -8.53 -9.76 -26.84
C CYS A 377 -7.68 -10.88 -26.22
N ALA A 378 -8.27 -11.64 -25.31
CA ALA A 378 -7.67 -12.83 -24.74
C ALA A 378 -8.09 -14.06 -25.56
N ILE A 379 -7.23 -14.45 -26.50
CA ILE A 379 -7.51 -15.55 -27.44
C ILE A 379 -7.48 -16.93 -26.77
N ASP A 380 -6.78 -17.05 -25.63
CA ASP A 380 -6.66 -18.25 -24.81
C ASP A 380 -6.54 -17.88 -23.32
N GLU A 381 -6.50 -18.89 -22.47
CA GLU A 381 -6.51 -18.78 -21.02
C GLU A 381 -5.18 -18.23 -20.47
N VAL A 382 -4.07 -18.52 -21.16
CA VAL A 382 -2.75 -18.01 -20.80
C VAL A 382 -2.71 -16.50 -21.00
N ASN A 383 -3.21 -16.02 -22.14
CA ASN A 383 -3.35 -14.60 -22.45
C ASN A 383 -4.32 -13.91 -21.50
N LEU A 384 -5.39 -14.59 -21.09
CA LEU A 384 -6.34 -14.06 -20.10
C LEU A 384 -5.66 -13.84 -18.73
N VAL A 385 -4.99 -14.86 -18.19
CA VAL A 385 -4.28 -14.77 -16.90
C VAL A 385 -3.15 -13.75 -16.98
N SER A 386 -2.38 -13.75 -18.07
CA SER A 386 -1.32 -12.78 -18.31
C SER A 386 -1.85 -11.34 -18.32
N HIS A 387 -2.98 -11.09 -19.00
CA HIS A 387 -3.60 -9.78 -19.02
C HIS A 387 -4.03 -9.33 -17.63
N PHE A 388 -4.77 -10.17 -16.88
CA PHE A 388 -5.21 -9.84 -15.53
C PHE A 388 -4.03 -9.56 -14.60
N THR A 389 -2.98 -10.37 -14.67
CA THR A 389 -1.73 -10.13 -13.93
C THR A 389 -1.10 -8.79 -14.32
N GLY A 390 -1.03 -8.48 -15.61
CA GLY A 390 -0.52 -7.21 -16.12
C GLY A 390 -1.35 -6.00 -15.68
N VAL A 391 -2.68 -6.12 -15.60
CA VAL A 391 -3.55 -5.08 -15.02
C VAL A 391 -3.21 -4.88 -13.55
N ALA A 392 -3.13 -5.96 -12.75
CA ALA A 392 -2.75 -5.87 -11.34
C ALA A 392 -1.38 -5.18 -11.14
N GLU A 393 -0.40 -5.47 -12.00
CA GLU A 393 0.90 -4.79 -11.98
C GLU A 393 0.81 -3.32 -12.40
N SER A 394 -0.04 -2.97 -13.36
CA SER A 394 -0.27 -1.59 -13.78
C SER A 394 -0.90 -0.78 -12.65
N LEU A 395 -1.83 -1.37 -11.89
CA LEU A 395 -2.42 -0.73 -10.72
C LEU A 395 -1.36 -0.47 -9.64
N ARG A 396 -0.46 -1.44 -9.40
CA ARG A 396 0.68 -1.27 -8.48
C ARG A 396 1.60 -0.12 -8.89
N LYS A 397 1.85 0.07 -10.18
CA LYS A 397 2.75 1.12 -10.69
C LYS A 397 2.10 2.51 -10.72
N HIS A 398 0.79 2.61 -10.57
CA HIS A 398 0.07 3.87 -10.65
C HIS A 398 0.34 4.77 -9.44
N LYS A 399 0.85 5.97 -9.71
CA LYS A 399 1.02 7.04 -8.73
C LYS A 399 -0.07 8.09 -8.97
N PRO A 400 -1.06 8.27 -8.09
CA PRO A 400 -2.02 9.36 -8.22
C PRO A 400 -1.27 10.69 -8.07
N ALA A 401 -1.66 11.68 -8.88
CA ALA A 401 -1.15 13.04 -8.77
C ALA A 401 -2.27 13.95 -8.26
N LEU A 402 -2.00 14.73 -7.22
CA LEU A 402 -2.96 15.70 -6.67
C LEU A 402 -3.11 16.88 -7.64
N LEU A 403 -4.36 17.21 -7.97
CA LEU A 403 -4.70 18.43 -8.70
C LEU A 403 -5.05 19.53 -7.67
N LYS A 404 -4.39 20.68 -7.78
CA LYS A 404 -4.69 21.86 -6.93
C LYS A 404 -6.17 22.22 -7.08
N LYS A 405 -6.87 22.37 -5.95
CA LYS A 405 -8.21 22.95 -5.90
C LYS A 405 -8.09 24.41 -6.35
N ASN A 406 -8.76 24.79 -7.44
CA ASN A 406 -8.83 26.19 -7.82
C ASN A 406 -9.43 26.99 -6.66
N PRO A 407 -8.81 28.09 -6.21
CA PRO A 407 -9.45 28.98 -5.25
C PRO A 407 -10.75 29.47 -5.88
N ILE A 408 -11.85 29.30 -5.15
CA ILE A 408 -13.14 29.86 -5.51
C ILE A 408 -12.97 31.38 -5.53
N SER A 409 -13.08 31.98 -6.71
CA SER A 409 -13.10 33.43 -6.93
C SER A 409 -14.41 34.05 -6.48
#